data_AF-A0A6A2XPW4-F1
#
_entry.id   AF-A0A6A2XPW4-F1
#
_cell.length_a   1.000
_cell.length_b   1.000
_cell.length_c   1.000
_cell.angle_alpha   90.00
_cell.angle_beta   90.00
_cell.angle_gamma   90.00
#
_symmetry.space_group_name_H-M   'P 1'
#
loop_
_entity.id
_entity.type
_entity.pdbx_description
1 polymer ?
#
loop_
_entity_poly.entity_id
_entity_poly.type
_entity_poly.pdbx_seq_one_letter_code
_entity_poly.pdbx_strand_id
1 'polypeptide(L)'
;MAMARYQPPSTSFIHLWPLILFIAIIIPSKGVLNSTELLKQVCNQTSNNAFCVTTLTADPNAGGPHALAGDLANAALRLAQTKATHAKSLIALLLQNATNSLDRNSLQICQSSNNKALSQLSSANNDFNPDSLDSVVELMNGAADITKACLNEIQGRGDHFSLLATVNADLIKLCEICIPCHNLISASKDSKGSAPENTKLVIAISLTCGLKRAACAAAIASKLVAAWFFLEPRKSLGWDFMAVLRSCKFS
;
A
#
# COMPACT_ATOMS: atom_id res chain seq x y z
N MET A 1 27.58 26.24 -67.18
CA MET A 1 26.76 27.00 -66.22
C MET A 1 25.55 26.16 -65.87
N ALA A 2 25.52 25.58 -64.67
CA ALA A 2 24.40 24.76 -64.19
C ALA A 2 23.73 25.51 -63.03
N MET A 3 22.46 25.86 -63.20
CA MET A 3 21.64 26.47 -62.15
C MET A 3 21.01 25.37 -61.29
N ALA A 4 21.31 25.37 -59.99
CA ALA A 4 20.67 24.53 -59.00
C ALA A 4 19.24 25.02 -58.72
N ARG A 5 18.24 24.15 -58.89
CA ARG A 5 16.84 24.42 -58.56
C ARG A 5 16.64 24.34 -57.04
N TYR A 6 16.04 25.37 -56.48
CA TYR A 6 15.61 25.46 -55.09
C TYR A 6 14.28 24.71 -54.91
N GLN A 7 14.19 23.81 -53.93
CA GLN A 7 13.01 23.01 -53.63
C GLN A 7 12.54 23.37 -52.21
N PRO A 8 11.31 23.89 -52.03
CA PRO A 8 10.85 24.38 -50.73
C PRO A 8 10.53 23.21 -49.77
N PRO A 9 10.78 23.39 -48.46
CA PRO A 9 10.51 22.37 -47.45
C PRO A 9 9.01 22.15 -47.26
N SER A 10 8.61 20.88 -47.20
CA SER A 10 7.25 20.40 -47.02
C SER A 10 6.67 20.82 -45.67
N THR A 11 5.58 21.58 -45.70
CA THR A 11 4.88 22.16 -44.53
C THR A 11 3.94 21.18 -43.80
N SER A 12 3.97 19.88 -44.11
CA SER A 12 2.99 18.89 -43.61
C SER A 12 3.07 18.56 -42.11
N PHE A 13 4.08 19.01 -41.37
CA PHE A 13 4.28 18.59 -39.97
C PHE A 13 3.71 19.53 -38.90
N ILE A 14 3.21 20.73 -39.25
CA ILE A 14 2.80 21.75 -38.27
C ILE A 14 1.39 21.50 -37.70
N HIS A 15 0.53 20.73 -38.39
CA HIS A 15 -0.85 20.52 -37.96
C HIS A 15 -1.06 19.35 -36.99
N LEU A 16 -0.04 18.52 -36.72
CA LEU A 16 -0.16 17.36 -35.82
C LEU A 16 0.13 17.67 -34.34
N TRP A 17 0.80 18.79 -34.06
CA TRP A 17 1.15 19.20 -32.69
C TRP A 17 -0.07 19.51 -31.78
N PRO A 18 -1.10 20.27 -32.22
CA PRO A 18 -2.24 20.58 -31.35
C PRO A 18 -3.08 19.33 -31.02
N LEU A 19 -3.10 18.33 -31.91
CA LEU A 19 -3.89 17.12 -31.73
C LEU A 19 -3.30 16.19 -30.65
N ILE A 20 -1.97 16.16 -30.51
CA ILE A 20 -1.27 15.43 -29.45
C ILE A 20 -1.51 16.08 -28.08
N LEU A 21 -1.55 17.42 -28.01
CA LEU A 21 -1.86 18.14 -26.77
C LEU A 21 -3.30 17.91 -26.30
N PHE A 22 -4.27 17.83 -27.21
CA PHE A 22 -5.67 17.55 -26.86
C PHE A 22 -5.89 16.14 -26.31
N ILE A 23 -5.19 15.12 -26.83
CA ILE A 23 -5.32 13.74 -26.34
C ILE A 23 -4.79 13.60 -24.89
N ALA A 24 -3.78 14.38 -24.51
CA ALA A 24 -3.21 14.33 -23.15
C ALA A 24 -4.15 14.87 -22.06
N ILE A 25 -5.13 15.71 -22.40
CA ILE A 25 -6.04 16.36 -21.44
C ILE A 25 -7.27 15.48 -21.15
N ILE A 26 -7.66 14.58 -22.06
CA ILE A 26 -8.89 13.79 -21.94
C ILE A 26 -8.64 12.47 -21.20
N ILE A 27 -7.42 12.12 -20.80
CA ILE A 27 -7.20 10.91 -19.99
C ILE A 27 -7.80 11.16 -18.60
N PRO A 28 -8.92 10.50 -18.23
CA PRO A 28 -9.45 10.64 -16.89
C PRO A 28 -8.42 10.04 -15.94
N SER A 29 -7.85 10.86 -15.08
CA SER A 29 -7.09 10.37 -13.92
C SER A 29 -8.08 9.58 -13.08
N LYS A 30 -8.06 8.24 -13.16
CA LYS A 30 -8.71 7.40 -12.17
C LYS A 30 -8.10 7.79 -10.82
N GLY A 31 -8.86 8.56 -10.05
CA GLY A 31 -8.39 9.28 -8.89
C GLY A 31 -7.75 8.32 -7.89
N VAL A 32 -6.58 8.69 -7.40
CA VAL A 32 -6.09 8.17 -6.12
C VAL A 32 -7.21 8.45 -5.12
N LEU A 33 -7.83 7.39 -4.58
CA LEU A 33 -8.81 7.54 -3.52
C LEU A 33 -8.16 8.35 -2.40
N ASN A 34 -8.87 9.37 -1.90
CA ASN A 34 -8.44 10.06 -0.71
C ASN A 34 -8.33 9.02 0.43
N SER A 35 -7.27 9.09 1.25
CA SER A 35 -7.03 8.17 2.36
C SER A 35 -8.26 7.95 3.25
N THR A 36 -9.04 9.01 3.50
CA THR A 36 -10.30 8.91 4.26
C THR A 36 -11.34 8.00 3.60
N GLU A 37 -11.46 8.06 2.27
CA GLU A 37 -12.40 7.22 1.52
C GLU A 37 -11.92 5.78 1.44
N LEU A 38 -10.61 5.57 1.26
CA LEU A 38 -10.00 4.24 1.31
C LEU A 38 -10.23 3.58 2.67
N LEU A 39 -9.95 4.30 3.76
CA LEU A 39 -10.14 3.82 5.12
C LEU A 39 -11.60 3.44 5.37
N LYS A 40 -12.53 4.29 4.93
CA LYS A 40 -13.96 4.02 5.02
C LYS A 40 -14.35 2.77 4.24
N GLN A 41 -13.82 2.60 3.03
CA GLN A 41 -14.10 1.44 2.18
C GLN A 41 -13.60 0.13 2.81
N VAL A 42 -12.37 0.12 3.35
CA VAL A 42 -11.78 -1.01 4.06
C VAL A 42 -12.59 -1.33 5.31
N CYS A 43 -12.81 -0.35 6.18
CA CYS A 43 -13.44 -0.56 7.47
C CYS A 43 -14.93 -0.94 7.35
N ASN A 44 -15.62 -0.52 6.29
CA ASN A 44 -17.02 -0.90 6.07
C ASN A 44 -17.20 -2.39 5.69
N GLN A 45 -16.13 -3.07 5.29
CA GLN A 45 -16.14 -4.52 5.03
C GLN A 45 -15.70 -5.35 6.24
N THR A 46 -15.34 -4.70 7.35
CA THR A 46 -14.97 -5.40 8.59
C THR A 46 -16.19 -5.67 9.46
N SER A 47 -16.07 -6.65 10.35
CA SER A 47 -17.10 -6.95 11.35
C SER A 47 -17.33 -5.79 12.33
N ASN A 48 -16.34 -4.90 12.51
CA ASN A 48 -16.40 -3.77 13.42
C ASN A 48 -15.77 -2.51 12.82
N ASN A 49 -16.59 -1.77 12.07
CA ASN A 49 -16.20 -0.53 11.40
C ASN A 49 -15.61 0.51 12.38
N ALA A 50 -16.28 0.76 13.52
CA ALA A 50 -15.83 1.75 14.51
C ALA A 50 -14.45 1.41 15.08
N PHE A 51 -14.20 0.14 15.40
CA PHE A 51 -12.89 -0.34 15.85
C PHE A 51 -11.83 -0.14 14.77
N CYS A 52 -12.11 -0.54 13.53
CA CYS A 52 -11.18 -0.40 12.40
C CYS A 52 -10.80 1.07 12.17
N VAL A 53 -11.78 1.97 12.05
CA VAL A 53 -11.54 3.40 11.79
C VAL A 53 -10.73 4.02 12.92
N THR A 54 -11.15 3.83 14.18
CA THR A 54 -10.48 4.42 15.34
C THR A 54 -9.03 3.95 15.44
N THR A 55 -8.82 2.66 15.21
CA THR A 55 -7.52 2.00 15.34
C THR A 55 -6.54 2.46 14.25
N LEU A 56 -6.97 2.47 12.99
CA LEU A 56 -6.10 2.82 11.86
C LEU A 56 -5.87 4.33 11.73
N THR A 57 -6.83 5.17 12.14
CA THR A 57 -6.63 6.64 12.15
C THR A 57 -5.59 7.06 13.18
N ALA A 58 -5.45 6.30 14.27
CA ALA A 58 -4.43 6.55 15.28
C ALA A 58 -3.01 6.18 14.82
N ASP A 59 -2.86 5.36 13.76
CA ASP A 59 -1.56 5.02 13.21
C ASP A 59 -1.11 6.08 12.19
N PRO A 60 0.04 6.75 12.39
CA PRO A 60 0.49 7.81 11.49
C PRO A 60 0.83 7.32 10.06
N ASN A 61 1.09 6.02 9.88
CA ASN A 61 1.39 5.42 8.58
C ASN A 61 0.11 5.03 7.82
N ALA A 62 -0.99 4.72 8.52
CA ALA A 62 -2.28 4.36 7.91
C ALA A 62 -3.27 5.55 7.83
N GLY A 63 -3.16 6.54 8.72
CA GLY A 63 -4.01 7.74 8.74
C GLY A 63 -3.54 8.88 7.84
N GLY A 64 -2.40 8.73 7.16
CA GLY A 64 -1.83 9.78 6.31
C GLY A 64 -2.64 10.00 5.01
N PRO A 65 -2.58 11.20 4.40
CA PRO A 65 -3.38 11.56 3.21
C PRO A 65 -3.08 10.72 1.95
N HIS A 66 -1.99 9.96 1.97
CA HIS A 66 -1.52 9.13 0.86
C HIS A 66 -1.46 7.64 1.20
N ALA A 67 -2.08 7.22 2.29
CA ALA A 67 -2.08 5.82 2.69
C ALA A 67 -2.75 4.95 1.61
N LEU A 68 -2.11 3.82 1.30
CA LEU A 68 -2.60 2.80 0.39
C LEU A 68 -3.15 1.61 1.19
N ALA A 69 -3.86 0.70 0.51
CA ALA A 69 -4.43 -0.48 1.17
C ALA A 69 -3.34 -1.36 1.81
N GLY A 70 -2.14 -1.41 1.22
CA GLY A 70 -0.97 -2.06 1.82
C GLY A 70 -0.53 -1.40 3.12
N ASP A 71 -0.56 -0.07 3.22
CA ASP A 71 -0.18 0.64 4.44
C ASP A 71 -1.15 0.36 5.59
N LEU A 72 -2.46 0.29 5.28
CA LEU A 72 -3.50 -0.11 6.24
C LEU A 72 -3.30 -1.55 6.71
N ALA A 73 -3.01 -2.48 5.81
CA ALA A 73 -2.73 -3.88 6.15
C ALA A 73 -1.47 -4.02 7.03
N ASN A 74 -0.41 -3.30 6.70
CA ASN A 74 0.83 -3.29 7.48
C ASN A 74 0.60 -2.75 8.90
N ALA A 75 -0.15 -1.64 9.02
CA ALA A 75 -0.51 -1.08 10.31
C ALA A 75 -1.34 -2.07 11.16
N ALA A 76 -2.35 -2.71 10.56
CA ALA A 76 -3.15 -3.73 11.23
C ALA A 76 -2.29 -4.91 11.72
N LEU A 77 -1.37 -5.40 10.90
CA LEU A 77 -0.42 -6.46 11.25
C LEU A 77 0.48 -6.08 12.44
N ARG A 78 1.07 -4.88 12.41
CA ARG A 78 1.92 -4.38 13.52
C ARG A 78 1.14 -4.22 14.83
N LEU A 79 -0.10 -3.74 14.75
CA LEU A 79 -0.99 -3.62 15.89
C LEU A 79 -1.38 -5.00 16.43
N ALA A 80 -1.63 -5.98 15.55
CA ALA A 80 -1.89 -7.36 15.93
C ALA A 80 -0.69 -7.96 16.69
N GLN A 81 0.54 -7.79 16.18
CA GLN A 81 1.75 -8.22 16.89
C GLN A 81 1.88 -7.58 18.28
N THR A 82 1.56 -6.29 18.39
CA THR A 82 1.58 -5.56 19.66
C THR A 82 0.57 -6.15 20.66
N LYS A 83 -0.67 -6.43 20.21
CA LYS A 83 -1.70 -7.05 21.05
C LYS A 83 -1.36 -8.48 21.44
N ALA A 84 -0.82 -9.29 20.52
CA ALA A 84 -0.37 -10.65 20.80
C ALA A 84 0.80 -10.68 21.81
N THR A 85 1.71 -9.71 21.73
CA THR A 85 2.79 -9.53 22.71
C THR A 85 2.24 -9.13 24.08
N HIS A 86 1.25 -8.23 24.12
CA HIS A 86 0.59 -7.86 25.36
C HIS A 86 -0.16 -9.05 25.99
N ALA A 87 -0.90 -9.83 25.19
CA ALA A 87 -1.56 -11.05 25.64
C ALA A 87 -0.57 -12.05 26.23
N LYS A 88 0.61 -12.22 25.62
CA LYS A 88 1.68 -13.07 26.16
C LYS A 88 2.07 -12.68 27.58
N SER A 89 2.27 -11.39 27.82
CA SER A 89 2.63 -10.85 29.14
C SER A 89 1.51 -11.03 30.16
N LEU A 90 0.25 -10.80 29.75
CA LEU A 90 -0.92 -11.02 30.61
C LEU A 90 -1.07 -12.51 30.99
N ILE A 91 -0.93 -13.42 30.03
CA ILE A 91 -0.97 -14.86 30.28
C ILE A 91 0.11 -15.28 31.28
N ALA A 92 1.33 -14.76 31.12
CA ALA A 92 2.42 -15.06 32.05
C ALA A 92 2.13 -14.57 33.48
N LEU A 93 1.55 -13.38 33.63
CA LEU A 93 1.15 -12.82 34.92
C LEU A 93 0.00 -13.63 35.55
N LEU A 94 -1.01 -13.97 34.77
CA LEU A 94 -2.14 -14.79 35.24
C LEU A 94 -1.69 -16.19 35.65
N LEU A 95 -0.73 -16.80 34.94
CA LEU A 95 -0.17 -18.11 35.30
C LEU A 95 0.56 -18.10 36.64
N GLN A 96 1.24 -17.00 36.98
CA GLN A 96 1.93 -16.85 38.27
C GLN A 96 0.92 -16.75 39.43
N ASN A 97 -0.23 -16.12 39.18
CA ASN A 97 -1.26 -15.88 40.18
C ASN A 97 -2.35 -16.97 40.23
N ALA A 98 -2.33 -17.94 39.30
CA ALA A 98 -3.33 -19.00 39.24
C ALA A 98 -3.20 -19.96 40.42
N THR A 99 -4.22 -19.97 41.29
CA THR A 99 -4.28 -20.82 42.48
C THR A 99 -5.00 -22.15 42.24
N ASN A 100 -5.92 -22.19 41.28
CA ASN A 100 -6.65 -23.41 40.93
C ASN A 100 -6.04 -24.09 39.68
N SER A 101 -6.18 -25.42 39.59
CA SER A 101 -5.60 -26.22 38.52
C SER A 101 -6.29 -26.02 37.18
N LEU A 102 -7.59 -25.72 37.18
CA LEU A 102 -8.38 -25.52 35.96
C LEU A 102 -7.97 -24.26 35.20
N ASP A 103 -7.79 -23.14 35.89
CA ASP A 103 -7.35 -21.86 35.31
C ASP A 103 -5.91 -21.96 34.85
N ARG A 104 -5.05 -22.62 35.64
CA ARG A 104 -3.66 -22.89 35.24
C ARG A 104 -3.60 -23.68 33.93
N ASN A 105 -4.43 -24.72 33.77
CA ASN A 105 -4.49 -25.51 32.55
C ASN A 105 -4.97 -24.67 31.35
N SER A 106 -6.07 -23.93 31.49
CA SER A 106 -6.57 -23.06 30.41
C SER A 106 -5.57 -21.98 30.01
N LEU A 107 -4.87 -21.40 30.98
CA LEU A 107 -3.81 -20.44 30.71
C LEU A 107 -2.59 -21.06 30.01
N GLN A 108 -2.24 -22.31 30.29
CA GLN A 108 -1.18 -23.03 29.55
C GLN A 108 -1.58 -23.30 28.10
N ILE A 109 -2.84 -23.67 27.85
CA ILE A 109 -3.39 -23.79 26.50
C ILE A 109 -3.31 -22.43 25.79
N CYS A 110 -3.76 -21.36 26.45
CA CYS A 110 -3.65 -20.01 25.94
C CYS A 110 -2.20 -19.58 25.66
N GLN A 111 -1.25 -19.93 26.52
CA GLN A 111 0.17 -19.64 26.31
C GLN A 111 0.69 -20.31 25.03
N SER A 112 0.37 -21.60 24.84
CA SER A 112 0.74 -22.36 23.65
C SER A 112 0.12 -21.75 22.38
N SER A 113 -1.17 -21.46 22.42
CA SER A 113 -1.89 -20.81 21.32
C SER A 113 -1.31 -19.43 21.00
N ASN A 114 -1.08 -18.58 22.00
CA ASN A 114 -0.52 -17.24 21.77
C ASN A 114 0.89 -17.27 21.18
N ASN A 115 1.73 -18.24 21.57
CA ASN A 115 3.05 -18.43 20.94
C ASN A 115 2.93 -18.82 19.46
N LYS A 116 1.96 -19.68 19.11
CA LYS A 116 1.69 -20.03 17.71
C LYS A 116 1.15 -18.83 16.92
N ALA A 117 0.23 -18.06 17.49
CA ALA A 117 -0.29 -16.84 16.88
C ALA A 117 0.83 -15.81 16.63
N LEU A 118 1.73 -15.60 17.59
CA LEU A 118 2.91 -14.75 17.39
C LEU A 118 3.82 -15.27 16.27
N SER A 119 4.02 -16.58 16.16
CA SER A 119 4.80 -17.15 15.05
C SER A 119 4.16 -16.86 13.70
N GLN A 120 2.83 -17.02 13.58
CA GLN A 120 2.07 -16.70 12.37
C GLN A 120 2.19 -15.22 12.00
N LEU A 121 2.00 -14.32 12.98
CA LEU A 121 2.14 -12.87 12.77
C LEU A 121 3.58 -12.46 12.42
N SER A 122 4.58 -13.17 12.94
CA SER A 122 5.98 -12.92 12.58
C SER A 122 6.26 -13.36 11.15
N SER A 123 5.75 -14.52 10.73
CA SER A 123 5.86 -14.95 9.33
C SER A 123 5.13 -13.98 8.41
N ALA A 124 3.92 -13.53 8.78
CA ALA A 124 3.16 -12.56 8.00
C ALA A 124 3.93 -11.25 7.77
N ASN A 125 4.69 -10.81 8.78
CA ASN A 125 5.52 -9.62 8.67
C ASN A 125 6.75 -9.84 7.78
N ASN A 126 7.35 -11.04 7.81
CA ASN A 126 8.47 -11.38 6.94
C ASN A 126 8.04 -11.52 5.47
N ASP A 127 6.84 -12.05 5.25
CA ASP A 127 6.25 -12.25 3.93
C ASP A 127 5.49 -11.00 3.43
N PHE A 128 5.49 -9.91 4.21
CA PHE A 128 4.70 -8.73 3.90
C PHE A 128 5.17 -8.10 2.59
N ASN A 129 4.28 -8.12 1.60
CA ASN A 129 4.46 -7.45 0.32
C ASN A 129 3.22 -6.58 0.04
N PRO A 130 3.37 -5.24 -0.05
CA PRO A 130 2.23 -4.35 -0.29
C PRO A 130 1.52 -4.61 -1.62
N ASP A 131 2.19 -5.27 -2.57
CA ASP A 131 1.61 -5.63 -3.86
C ASP A 131 0.91 -7.00 -3.84
N SER A 132 1.16 -7.88 -2.86
CA SER A 132 0.48 -9.18 -2.73
C SER A 132 0.32 -9.57 -1.26
N LEU A 133 -0.93 -9.56 -0.80
CA LEU A 133 -1.27 -9.86 0.60
C LEU A 133 -1.74 -11.31 0.81
N ASP A 134 -1.64 -12.20 -0.18
CA ASP A 134 -2.20 -13.56 -0.10
C ASP A 134 -1.69 -14.34 1.12
N SER A 135 -0.36 -14.45 1.26
CA SER A 135 0.27 -15.11 2.40
C SER A 135 -0.01 -14.37 3.71
N VAL A 136 0.01 -13.04 3.70
CA VAL A 136 -0.26 -12.21 4.88
C VAL A 136 -1.67 -12.48 5.41
N VAL A 137 -2.68 -12.52 4.53
CA VAL A 137 -4.07 -12.80 4.89
C VAL A 137 -4.21 -14.21 5.46
N GLU A 138 -3.60 -15.22 4.83
CA GLU A 138 -3.63 -16.60 5.32
C GLU A 138 -3.05 -16.70 6.73
N LEU A 139 -1.86 -16.14 6.95
CA LEU A 139 -1.16 -16.17 8.22
C LEU A 139 -1.90 -15.37 9.31
N MET A 140 -2.49 -14.21 8.97
CA MET A 140 -3.27 -13.41 9.92
C MET A 140 -4.60 -14.08 10.30
N ASN A 141 -5.27 -14.73 9.36
CA ASN A 141 -6.45 -15.55 9.65
C ASN A 141 -6.08 -16.74 10.56
N GLY A 142 -4.99 -17.43 10.26
CA GLY A 142 -4.46 -18.48 11.13
C GLY A 142 -4.18 -17.99 12.55
N ALA A 143 -3.57 -16.80 12.69
CA ALA A 143 -3.37 -16.18 14.00
C ALA A 143 -4.68 -15.85 14.72
N ALA A 144 -5.71 -15.38 13.99
CA ALA A 144 -7.03 -15.09 14.55
C ALA A 144 -7.71 -16.36 15.07
N ASP A 145 -7.71 -17.45 14.29
CA ASP A 145 -8.32 -18.72 14.66
C ASP A 145 -7.66 -19.34 15.91
N ILE A 146 -6.32 -19.29 15.96
CA ILE A 146 -5.56 -19.76 17.12
C ILE A 146 -5.87 -18.89 18.36
N THR A 147 -5.97 -17.57 18.18
CA THR A 147 -6.33 -16.64 19.27
C THR A 147 -7.75 -16.90 19.77
N LYS A 148 -8.69 -17.19 18.85
CA LYS A 148 -10.08 -17.54 19.17
C LYS A 148 -10.16 -18.82 19.99
N ALA A 149 -9.30 -19.81 19.72
CA ALA A 149 -9.22 -21.01 20.56
C ALA A 149 -8.85 -20.65 22.02
N CYS A 150 -7.86 -19.78 22.25
CA CYS A 150 -7.56 -19.29 23.60
C CYS A 150 -8.73 -18.50 24.21
N LEU A 151 -9.39 -17.62 23.43
CA LEU A 151 -10.54 -16.87 23.92
C LEU A 151 -11.67 -17.80 24.41
N ASN A 152 -11.96 -18.88 23.68
CA ASN A 152 -12.97 -19.87 24.04
C ASN A 152 -12.59 -20.62 25.34
N GLU A 153 -11.30 -20.89 25.57
CA GLU A 153 -10.83 -21.56 26.79
C GLU A 153 -11.10 -20.73 28.06
N ILE A 154 -10.96 -19.40 27.97
CA ILE A 154 -11.09 -18.48 29.11
C ILE A 154 -12.49 -17.86 29.22
N GLN A 155 -13.36 -18.08 28.24
CA GLN A 155 -14.70 -17.50 28.22
C GLN A 155 -15.55 -18.04 29.38
N GLY A 156 -16.19 -17.13 30.12
CA GLY A 156 -17.07 -17.49 31.23
C GLY A 156 -16.35 -17.94 32.52
N ARG A 157 -15.02 -17.89 32.57
CA ARG A 157 -14.23 -18.29 33.75
C ARG A 157 -14.03 -17.21 34.81
N GLY A 158 -14.76 -16.10 34.70
CA GLY A 158 -14.78 -15.00 35.66
C GLY A 158 -13.98 -13.78 35.25
N ASP A 159 -14.13 -12.71 36.04
CA ASP A 159 -13.70 -11.36 35.66
C ASP A 159 -12.18 -11.17 35.59
N HIS A 160 -11.42 -12.03 36.26
CA HIS A 160 -9.95 -11.96 36.24
C HIS A 160 -9.35 -12.27 34.86
N PHE A 161 -10.12 -12.90 33.96
CA PHE A 161 -9.75 -13.07 32.54
C PHE A 161 -10.25 -11.97 31.62
N SER A 162 -11.07 -11.02 32.10
CA SER A 162 -11.73 -10.01 31.26
C SER A 162 -10.75 -9.24 30.39
N LEU A 163 -9.64 -8.77 30.97
CA LEU A 163 -8.60 -8.04 30.22
C LEU A 163 -7.96 -8.90 29.14
N LEU A 164 -7.62 -10.16 29.43
CA LEU A 164 -7.05 -11.08 28.45
C LEU A 164 -8.06 -11.36 27.32
N ALA A 165 -9.32 -11.57 27.67
CA ALA A 165 -10.40 -11.77 26.70
C ALA A 165 -10.57 -10.55 25.78
N THR A 166 -10.52 -9.33 26.33
CA THR A 166 -10.56 -8.08 25.54
C THR A 166 -9.37 -7.98 24.59
N VAL A 167 -8.14 -8.25 25.08
CA VAL A 167 -6.94 -8.17 24.23
C VAL A 167 -6.98 -9.21 23.11
N ASN A 168 -7.44 -10.43 23.39
CA ASN A 168 -7.62 -11.48 22.38
C ASN A 168 -8.70 -11.11 21.36
N ALA A 169 -9.80 -10.51 21.80
CA ALA A 169 -10.86 -10.04 20.89
C ALA A 169 -10.37 -8.91 19.98
N ASP A 170 -9.59 -7.96 20.51
CA ASP A 170 -8.96 -6.91 19.70
C ASP A 170 -7.98 -7.49 18.67
N LEU A 171 -7.17 -8.47 19.07
CA LEU A 171 -6.24 -9.17 18.18
C LEU A 171 -6.98 -9.84 17.01
N ILE A 172 -8.08 -10.55 17.28
CA ILE A 172 -8.91 -11.18 16.23
C ILE A 172 -9.43 -10.12 15.26
N LYS A 173 -10.00 -9.02 15.76
CA LYS A 173 -10.51 -7.93 14.91
C LYS A 173 -9.42 -7.29 14.05
N LEU A 174 -8.21 -7.13 14.59
CA LEU A 174 -7.06 -6.62 13.84
C LEU A 174 -6.67 -7.55 12.70
N CYS A 175 -6.70 -8.86 12.92
CA CYS A 175 -6.43 -9.84 11.87
C CYS A 175 -7.45 -9.77 10.72
N GLU A 176 -8.73 -9.52 11.02
CA GLU A 176 -9.80 -9.42 10.02
C GLU A 176 -9.67 -8.22 9.07
N ILE A 177 -8.95 -7.16 9.46
CA ILE A 177 -8.76 -5.94 8.64
C ILE A 177 -8.00 -6.22 7.34
N CYS A 178 -7.16 -7.26 7.30
CA CYS A 178 -6.36 -7.54 6.11
C CYS A 178 -7.15 -8.12 4.93
N ILE A 179 -8.31 -8.74 5.18
CA ILE A 179 -9.14 -9.32 4.12
C ILE A 179 -9.68 -8.23 3.16
N PRO A 180 -10.34 -7.15 3.64
CA PRO A 180 -10.74 -6.05 2.77
C PRO A 180 -9.59 -5.39 2.03
N CYS A 181 -8.41 -5.25 2.66
CA CYS A 181 -7.24 -4.66 2.04
C CYS A 181 -6.75 -5.51 0.84
N HIS A 182 -6.71 -6.83 1.02
CA HIS A 182 -6.38 -7.78 -0.05
C HIS A 182 -7.35 -7.66 -1.23
N ASN A 183 -8.66 -7.63 -0.97
CA ASN A 183 -9.68 -7.53 -2.03
C ASN A 183 -9.51 -6.28 -2.91
N LEU A 184 -9.17 -5.13 -2.29
CA LEU A 184 -8.92 -3.88 -3.02
C LEU A 184 -7.66 -3.94 -3.89
N ILE A 185 -6.59 -4.55 -3.38
CA ILE A 185 -5.33 -4.71 -4.13
C ILE A 185 -5.54 -5.63 -5.32
N SER A 186 -6.22 -6.76 -5.13
CA SER A 186 -6.53 -7.73 -6.19
C SER A 186 -7.39 -7.08 -7.30
N ALA A 187 -8.46 -6.36 -6.93
CA ALA A 187 -9.30 -5.65 -7.90
C ALA A 187 -8.53 -4.60 -8.73
N SER A 188 -7.51 -3.95 -8.12
CA SER A 188 -6.67 -2.98 -8.83
C SER A 188 -5.76 -3.61 -9.89
N LYS A 189 -5.34 -4.87 -9.70
CA LYS A 189 -4.53 -5.62 -10.65
C LYS A 189 -5.34 -6.02 -11.89
N ASP A 190 -6.57 -6.47 -11.69
CA ASP A 190 -7.44 -6.91 -12.78
C ASP A 190 -7.78 -5.77 -13.75
N SER A 191 -7.92 -4.55 -13.25
CA SER A 191 -8.12 -3.37 -14.10
C SER A 191 -6.90 -3.01 -14.96
N LYS A 192 -5.69 -3.49 -14.64
CA LYS A 192 -4.47 -3.26 -15.47
C LYS A 192 -4.27 -4.36 -16.52
N GLY A 193 -4.80 -5.57 -16.27
CA GLY A 193 -4.65 -6.73 -17.15
C GLY A 193 -5.49 -6.67 -18.43
N SER A 194 -6.62 -5.95 -18.41
CA SER A 194 -7.56 -5.87 -19.53
C SER A 194 -7.28 -4.75 -20.55
N ALA A 195 -6.19 -3.99 -20.39
CA ALA A 195 -5.79 -2.97 -21.36
C ALA A 195 -5.01 -3.59 -22.54
N PRO A 196 -5.40 -3.35 -23.80
CA PRO A 196 -4.71 -3.88 -24.98
C PRO A 196 -3.24 -3.44 -25.00
N GLU A 197 -2.36 -4.32 -25.47
CA GLU A 197 -0.89 -4.28 -25.37
C GLU A 197 -0.26 -2.96 -25.85
N ASN A 198 -0.93 -2.27 -26.78
CA ASN A 198 -0.53 -0.96 -27.32
C ASN A 198 -0.68 0.20 -26.33
N THR A 199 -1.36 -0.03 -25.18
CA THR A 199 -1.61 0.96 -24.12
C THR A 199 -0.73 0.72 -22.89
N LYS A 200 -0.09 -0.46 -22.77
CA LYS A 200 0.73 -0.83 -21.62
C LYS A 200 1.99 0.03 -21.50
N LEU A 201 2.56 0.47 -22.62
CA LEU A 201 3.72 1.37 -22.65
C LEU A 201 3.38 2.78 -22.12
N VAL A 202 2.18 3.30 -22.41
CA VAL A 202 1.74 4.64 -21.96
C VAL A 202 1.39 4.64 -20.46
N ILE A 203 0.87 3.51 -19.95
CA ILE A 203 0.54 3.35 -18.54
C ILE A 203 1.80 3.11 -17.68
N ALA A 204 2.80 2.37 -18.18
CA ALA A 204 4.08 2.18 -17.48
C ALA A 204 4.87 3.50 -17.32
N ILE A 205 4.79 4.39 -18.31
CA ILE A 205 5.37 5.75 -18.25
C ILE A 205 4.59 6.65 -17.26
N SER A 206 3.29 6.41 -17.08
CA SER A 206 2.48 7.19 -16.13
C SER A 206 2.65 6.75 -14.67
N LEU A 207 2.86 5.46 -14.40
CA LEU A 207 3.03 4.93 -13.03
C LEU A 207 4.42 5.12 -12.45
N THR A 208 5.48 5.12 -13.27
CA THR A 208 6.85 5.43 -12.80
C THR A 208 7.07 6.93 -12.55
N CYS A 209 6.09 7.77 -12.91
CA CYS A 209 6.20 9.23 -12.84
C CYS A 209 5.14 9.87 -11.92
N GLY A 210 4.60 9.12 -10.95
CA GLY A 210 3.66 9.66 -9.95
C GLY A 210 4.34 10.43 -8.81
N LEU A 211 5.60 10.09 -8.47
CA LEU A 211 6.27 10.60 -7.26
C LEU A 211 7.14 11.85 -7.45
N LYS A 212 7.38 12.32 -8.68
CA LYS A 212 8.25 13.49 -8.97
C LYS A 212 7.64 14.54 -9.89
N ARG A 213 6.30 14.58 -10.10
CA ARG A 213 5.72 15.45 -11.13
C ARG A 213 5.74 16.96 -10.83
N ALA A 214 5.67 17.42 -9.59
CA ALA A 214 5.77 18.87 -9.35
C ALA A 214 7.20 19.39 -9.60
N ALA A 215 8.22 18.70 -9.08
CA ALA A 215 9.62 19.12 -9.22
C ALA A 215 10.19 18.84 -10.63
N CYS A 216 9.81 17.72 -11.25
CA CYS A 216 10.33 17.34 -12.56
C CYS A 216 9.62 18.09 -13.71
N ALA A 217 8.31 18.37 -13.60
CA ALA A 217 7.62 19.18 -14.61
C ALA A 217 8.14 20.63 -14.61
N ALA A 218 8.45 21.21 -13.44
CA ALA A 218 9.07 22.53 -13.36
C ALA A 218 10.50 22.54 -13.93
N ALA A 219 11.31 21.52 -13.66
CA ALA A 219 12.68 21.42 -14.18
C ALA A 219 12.71 21.18 -15.71
N ILE A 220 11.78 20.38 -16.24
CA ILE A 220 11.66 20.10 -17.67
C ILE A 220 11.07 21.32 -18.40
N ALA A 221 10.04 21.98 -17.83
CA ALA A 221 9.48 23.21 -18.39
C ALA A 221 10.52 24.34 -18.40
N SER A 222 11.31 24.49 -17.33
CA SER A 222 12.36 25.51 -17.28
C SER A 222 13.50 25.23 -18.27
N LYS A 223 13.86 23.96 -18.52
CA LYS A 223 14.87 23.60 -19.53
C LYS A 223 14.34 23.70 -20.96
N LEU A 224 13.06 23.41 -21.19
CA LEU A 224 12.42 23.56 -22.50
C LEU A 224 12.22 25.04 -22.85
N VAL A 225 11.85 25.89 -21.88
CA VAL A 225 11.76 27.35 -22.07
C VAL A 225 13.15 27.95 -22.31
N ALA A 226 14.19 27.47 -21.61
CA ALA A 226 15.57 27.90 -21.86
C ALA A 226 16.09 27.46 -23.24
N ALA A 227 15.75 26.26 -23.69
CA ALA A 227 16.09 25.78 -25.04
C ALA A 227 15.31 26.53 -26.13
N TRP A 228 14.08 26.99 -25.83
CA TRP A 228 13.28 27.80 -26.75
C TRP A 228 13.82 29.23 -26.90
N PHE A 229 14.36 29.81 -25.82
CA PHE A 229 14.99 31.14 -25.86
C PHE A 229 16.38 31.14 -26.52
N PHE A 230 17.01 29.98 -26.74
CA PHE A 230 18.36 29.88 -27.32
C PHE A 230 18.39 29.41 -28.78
N LEU A 231 17.25 29.32 -29.46
CA LEU A 231 17.18 29.01 -30.89
C LEU A 231 17.32 30.28 -31.73
N GLU A 232 18.51 30.87 -31.67
CA GLU A 232 19.04 31.77 -32.70
C GLU A 232 20.10 30.99 -33.49
N PRO A 233 20.18 31.12 -34.83
CA PRO A 233 20.81 30.11 -35.66
C PRO A 233 22.33 30.26 -35.66
N ARG A 234 23.03 29.54 -34.78
CA ARG A 234 24.45 29.21 -35.01
C ARG A 234 24.64 27.73 -35.33
N LYS A 235 25.21 27.54 -36.51
CA LYS A 235 25.64 26.28 -37.10
C LYS A 235 26.66 25.58 -36.20
N SER A 236 26.55 24.25 -36.19
CA SER A 236 27.56 23.29 -35.74
C SER A 236 27.87 23.30 -34.25
N LEU A 237 27.36 22.30 -33.53
CA LEU A 237 28.14 21.47 -32.62
C LEU A 237 27.34 20.18 -32.37
N GLY A 238 27.99 19.02 -32.54
CA GLY A 238 27.47 17.76 -32.03
C GLY A 238 27.47 17.74 -30.50
N TRP A 239 27.11 16.59 -29.92
CA TRP A 239 27.10 16.20 -28.50
C TRP A 239 25.70 16.00 -27.85
N ASP A 240 25.33 14.72 -27.81
CA ASP A 240 24.75 13.93 -26.71
C ASP A 240 23.42 14.30 -26.02
N PHE A 241 22.32 13.78 -26.60
CA PHE A 241 21.03 13.62 -25.92
C PHE A 241 21.06 12.51 -24.82
N MET A 242 22.12 11.69 -24.76
CA MET A 242 22.27 10.58 -23.81
C MET A 242 22.70 11.01 -22.40
N ALA A 243 23.17 12.25 -22.20
CA ALA A 243 23.58 12.74 -20.88
C ALA A 243 22.40 13.10 -19.96
N VAL A 244 21.24 13.48 -20.53
CA VAL A 244 20.06 13.92 -19.76
C VAL A 244 19.36 12.72 -19.08
N LEU A 245 19.40 11.54 -19.68
CA LEU A 245 18.80 10.32 -19.11
C LEU A 245 19.64 9.71 -17.97
N ARG A 246 20.92 10.06 -17.85
CA ARG A 246 21.82 9.49 -16.84
C ARG A 246 21.73 10.16 -15.46
N SER A 247 21.06 11.30 -15.34
CA SER A 247 20.89 12.04 -14.07
C SER A 247 19.68 11.60 -13.23
N CYS A 248 18.91 10.59 -13.66
CA CYS A 248 17.76 10.06 -12.89
C CYS A 248 18.04 8.72 -12.21
N LYS A 249 19.29 8.22 -12.24
CA LYS A 249 19.72 7.05 -11.46
C LYS A 249 20.62 7.54 -10.33
N PHE A 250 20.22 7.24 -9.09
CA PHE A 250 20.80 7.68 -7.82
C PHE A 250 20.53 9.15 -7.43
N SER A 251 19.42 9.38 -6.74
CA SER A 251 19.40 9.93 -5.37
C SER A 251 17.97 9.96 -4.83
#